data_AF-A0A6G3LGR9-F1
#
_entry.id   AF-A0A6G3LGR9-F1
#
_cell.length_a   1.000
_cell.length_b   1.000
_cell.length_c   1.000
_cell.angle_alpha   90.00
_cell.angle_beta   90.00
_cell.angle_gamma   90.00
#
_symmetry.space_group_name_H-M   'P 1'
#
loop_
_entity.id
_entity.type
_entity.pdbx_description
1 polymer ?
#
loop_
_entity_poly.entity_id
_entity_poly.type
_entity_poly.pdbx_seq_one_letter_code
_entity_poly.pdbx_strand_id
1 'polypeptide(L)'
;MEDYDFAFTALPSDEAAIVEQKLLENGKVVVSNSSNWRMDPLIPLLNPEVNADHIFVLKKQKHGKGKIIKVPNCTSAILTLTLKPIYDAFGIKKVVVTTMQALSGAGIHGVPSMYIIDNLLPNIHGEEEKVENEPKKM
;
A
#
# COMPACT_ATOMS: atom_id res chain seq x y z
N MET A 1 28.78 -4.56 5.30
CA MET A 1 27.38 -4.91 4.97
C MET A 1 26.55 -4.41 6.12
N GLU A 2 25.49 -3.63 5.88
CA GLU A 2 24.70 -3.06 6.97
C GLU A 2 24.04 -4.19 7.79
N ASP A 3 24.12 -4.07 9.12
CA ASP A 3 23.77 -5.08 10.12
C ASP A 3 22.29 -5.00 10.50
N TYR A 4 21.42 -5.32 9.54
CA TYR A 4 19.97 -5.44 9.79
C TYR A 4 19.33 -6.51 8.93
N ASP A 5 18.28 -7.14 9.45
CA ASP A 5 17.52 -8.18 8.76
C ASP A 5 16.36 -7.60 7.94
N PHE A 6 15.72 -6.55 8.48
CA PHE A 6 14.53 -5.92 7.91
C PHE A 6 14.80 -4.45 7.54
N ALA A 7 14.22 -4.02 6.42
CA ALA A 7 14.19 -2.62 6.00
C ALA A 7 12.74 -2.17 5.84
N PHE A 8 12.37 -1.10 6.55
CA PHE A 8 11.07 -0.45 6.41
C PHE A 8 11.23 0.77 5.50
N THR A 9 10.52 0.79 4.37
CA THR A 9 10.62 1.90 3.41
C THR A 9 9.33 2.70 3.35
N ALA A 10 9.50 4.02 3.48
CA ALA A 10 8.44 5.02 3.37
C ALA A 10 8.75 6.09 2.30
N LEU A 11 9.42 5.67 1.24
CA LEU A 11 9.91 6.54 0.18
C LEU A 11 8.81 6.84 -0.84
N PRO A 12 8.88 7.99 -1.55
CA PRO A 12 8.07 8.19 -2.74
C PRO A 12 8.39 7.13 -3.80
N SER A 13 7.43 6.88 -4.70
CA SER A 13 7.46 5.69 -5.56
C SER A 13 8.68 5.66 -6.50
N ASP A 14 9.12 6.80 -7.03
CA ASP A 14 10.25 6.81 -7.97
C ASP A 14 11.57 6.43 -7.28
N GLU A 15 11.81 6.93 -6.07
CA GLU A 15 12.98 6.60 -5.26
C GLU A 15 12.90 5.18 -4.70
N ALA A 16 11.70 4.77 -4.27
CA ALA A 16 11.43 3.43 -3.78
C ALA A 16 11.81 2.36 -4.80
N ALA A 17 11.52 2.55 -6.09
CA ALA A 17 11.82 1.56 -7.12
C ALA A 17 13.33 1.24 -7.19
N ILE A 18 14.19 2.25 -6.97
CA ILE A 18 15.64 2.10 -7.00
C ILE A 18 16.16 1.52 -5.68
N VAL A 19 15.71 2.06 -4.55
CA VAL A 19 16.22 1.68 -3.22
C VAL A 19 15.77 0.27 -2.83
N GLU A 20 14.51 -0.07 -3.06
CA GLU A 20 13.96 -1.37 -2.70
C GLU A 20 14.62 -2.49 -3.51
N GLN A 21 14.87 -2.26 -4.80
CA GLN A 21 15.59 -3.22 -5.65
C GLN A 21 16.99 -3.53 -5.11
N LYS A 22 17.75 -2.50 -4.73
CA LYS A 22 19.10 -2.69 -4.14
C LYS A 22 19.05 -3.44 -2.81
N LEU A 23 18.05 -3.20 -1.97
CA LEU A 23 17.86 -3.92 -0.71
C LEU A 23 17.58 -5.41 -0.96
N LEU A 24 16.76 -5.72 -1.96
CA LEU A 24 16.42 -7.09 -2.34
C LEU A 24 17.64 -7.86 -2.90
N GLU A 25 18.47 -7.20 -3.71
CA GLU A 25 19.73 -7.77 -4.21
C GLU A 25 20.72 -8.10 -3.09
N ASN A 26 20.72 -7.29 -2.02
CA ASN A 26 21.52 -7.50 -0.82
C ASN A 26 20.92 -8.50 0.18
N GLY A 27 19.81 -9.15 -0.14
CA GLY A 27 19.23 -10.20 0.68
C GLY A 27 18.36 -9.72 1.84
N LYS A 28 17.95 -8.45 1.84
CA LYS A 28 17.14 -7.87 2.93
C LYS A 28 15.66 -8.22 2.78
N VAL A 29 14.94 -8.28 3.91
CA VAL A 29 13.48 -8.33 3.91
C VAL A 29 12.94 -6.90 3.96
N VAL A 30 12.24 -6.49 2.92
CA VAL A 30 11.71 -5.13 2.75
C VAL A 30 10.23 -5.11 3.06
N VAL A 31 9.81 -4.22 3.95
CA VAL A 31 8.39 -3.90 4.19
C VAL A 31 8.17 -2.47 3.74
N SER A 32 7.35 -2.30 2.71
CA SER A 32 7.25 -1.03 1.98
C SER A 32 5.81 -0.54 1.91
N ASN A 33 5.61 0.74 2.14
CA ASN A 33 4.34 1.41 1.86
C ASN A 33 4.31 2.13 0.51
N SER A 34 5.37 2.06 -0.32
CA SER A 34 5.36 2.67 -1.65
C SER A 34 4.38 1.95 -2.58
N SER A 35 3.84 2.64 -3.58
CA SER A 35 2.81 2.06 -4.46
C SER A 35 3.35 1.02 -5.44
N ASN A 36 4.67 0.99 -5.67
CA ASN A 36 5.30 0.06 -6.60
C ASN A 36 4.97 -1.39 -6.23
N TRP A 37 4.70 -2.19 -7.25
CA TRP A 37 4.46 -3.62 -7.13
C TRP A 37 3.33 -4.05 -6.17
N ARG A 38 2.50 -3.11 -5.66
CA ARG A 38 1.35 -3.46 -4.80
C ARG A 38 0.41 -4.45 -5.47
N MET A 39 0.28 -4.41 -6.79
CA MET A 39 -0.58 -5.30 -7.57
C MET A 39 0.15 -6.52 -8.17
N ASP A 40 1.46 -6.70 -7.91
CA ASP A 40 2.20 -7.87 -8.40
C ASP A 40 1.69 -9.14 -7.69
N PRO A 41 1.27 -10.20 -8.42
CA PRO A 41 0.71 -11.40 -7.82
C PRO A 41 1.71 -12.22 -6.98
N LEU A 42 3.02 -11.97 -7.11
CA LEU A 42 4.09 -12.61 -6.36
C LEU A 42 4.59 -11.77 -5.18
N ILE A 43 3.94 -10.62 -4.91
CA ILE A 43 4.24 -9.76 -3.77
C ILE A 43 2.97 -9.66 -2.89
N PRO A 44 3.03 -10.02 -1.60
CA PRO A 44 1.87 -9.88 -0.73
C PRO A 44 1.59 -8.40 -0.46
N LEU A 45 0.32 -8.01 -0.61
CA LEU A 45 -0.21 -6.72 -0.20
C LEU A 45 -0.97 -6.95 1.11
N LEU A 46 -0.35 -6.63 2.24
CA LEU A 46 -0.84 -7.03 3.56
C LEU A 46 -1.54 -5.89 4.30
N ASN A 47 -2.77 -6.17 4.72
CA ASN A 47 -3.45 -5.49 5.80
C ASN A 47 -3.72 -6.56 6.88
N PRO A 48 -2.98 -6.59 8.00
CA PRO A 48 -2.87 -7.78 8.86
C PRO A 48 -4.20 -8.40 9.30
N GLU A 49 -5.17 -7.59 9.71
CA GLU A 49 -6.49 -8.04 10.15
C GLU A 49 -7.38 -8.55 9.00
N VAL A 50 -7.02 -8.24 7.75
CA VAL A 50 -7.79 -8.59 6.55
C VAL A 50 -7.26 -9.85 5.90
N ASN A 51 -5.93 -9.99 5.75
CA ASN A 51 -5.32 -11.02 4.91
C ASN A 51 -3.91 -11.45 5.34
N ALA A 52 -3.65 -11.60 6.64
CA ALA A 52 -2.34 -12.03 7.14
C ALA A 52 -1.80 -13.32 6.50
N ASP A 53 -2.67 -14.24 6.09
CA ASP A 53 -2.31 -15.50 5.43
C ASP A 53 -1.67 -15.30 4.05
N HIS A 54 -1.88 -14.15 3.39
CA HIS A 54 -1.21 -13.83 2.13
C HIS A 54 0.32 -13.73 2.28
N ILE A 55 0.86 -13.66 3.51
CA ILE A 55 2.30 -13.75 3.78
C ILE A 55 2.94 -15.00 3.13
N PHE A 56 2.19 -16.09 2.95
CA PHE A 56 2.72 -17.31 2.34
C PHE A 56 3.09 -17.16 0.86
N VAL A 57 2.64 -16.10 0.18
CA VAL A 57 3.09 -15.73 -1.18
C VAL A 57 4.61 -15.56 -1.23
N LEU A 58 5.25 -15.15 -0.13
CA LEU A 58 6.72 -15.02 -0.03
C LEU A 58 7.47 -16.32 -0.38
N LYS A 59 6.85 -17.49 -0.19
CA LYS A 59 7.43 -18.79 -0.59
C LYS A 59 7.63 -18.91 -2.10
N LYS A 60 6.80 -18.22 -2.90
CA LYS A 60 6.83 -18.21 -4.37
C LYS A 60 7.57 -17.01 -4.96
N GLN A 61 7.82 -15.99 -4.15
CA GLN A 61 8.45 -14.75 -4.57
C GLN A 61 9.91 -14.95 -5.02
N LYS A 62 10.23 -14.44 -6.23
CA LYS A 62 11.55 -14.53 -6.86
C LYS A 62 12.17 -13.13 -7.05
N HIS A 63 12.56 -12.46 -5.97
CA HIS A 63 13.26 -11.16 -6.00
C HIS A 63 14.67 -11.26 -5.41
N GLY A 64 15.56 -11.92 -6.14
CA GLY A 64 16.96 -12.10 -5.72
C GLY A 64 17.08 -12.90 -4.42
N LYS A 65 17.94 -12.43 -3.52
CA LYS A 65 18.19 -13.06 -2.21
C LYS A 65 17.19 -12.59 -1.15
N GLY A 66 16.56 -11.44 -1.36
CA GLY A 66 15.66 -10.79 -0.41
C GLY A 66 14.20 -11.16 -0.59
N LYS A 67 13.35 -10.48 0.19
CA LYS A 67 11.89 -10.60 0.14
C LYS A 67 11.26 -9.22 0.26
N ILE A 68 10.12 -9.00 -0.38
CA ILE A 68 9.38 -7.74 -0.26
C ILE A 68 7.92 -7.98 0.09
N ILE A 69 7.43 -7.17 1.02
CA ILE A 69 6.04 -7.10 1.47
C ILE A 69 5.57 -5.67 1.21
N LYS A 70 4.35 -5.53 0.69
CA LYS A 70 3.73 -4.22 0.47
C LYS A 70 2.60 -3.99 1.46
N VAL A 71 2.50 -2.75 1.90
CA VAL A 71 1.36 -2.21 2.65
C VAL A 71 0.47 -1.45 1.67
N PRO A 72 -0.86 -1.60 1.75
CA PRO A 72 -1.78 -0.92 0.85
C PRO A 72 -1.75 0.60 1.01
N ASN A 73 -2.39 1.25 0.05
CA ASN A 73 -2.84 2.62 0.13
C ASN A 73 -3.62 2.83 1.44
N CYS A 74 -3.41 3.96 2.10
CA CYS A 74 -3.99 4.25 3.41
C CYS A 74 -5.52 4.21 3.40
N THR A 75 -6.15 4.74 2.36
CA THR A 75 -7.61 4.70 2.19
C THR A 75 -8.12 3.27 2.01
N SER A 76 -7.41 2.47 1.22
CA SER A 76 -7.72 1.05 1.01
C SER A 76 -7.56 0.22 2.30
N ALA A 77 -6.51 0.50 3.08
CA ALA A 77 -6.27 -0.12 4.38
C ALA A 77 -7.44 0.14 5.34
N ILE A 78 -7.88 1.39 5.45
CA ILE A 78 -9.00 1.79 6.33
C ILE A 78 -10.31 1.15 5.84
N LEU A 79 -10.58 1.23 4.54
CA LEU A 79 -11.82 0.73 3.95
C LEU A 79 -11.98 -0.78 4.16
N THR A 80 -10.92 -1.55 3.92
CA THR A 80 -10.97 -3.03 3.98
C THR A 80 -11.21 -3.58 5.39
N LEU A 81 -10.79 -2.89 6.44
CA LEU A 81 -11.09 -3.30 7.82
C LEU A 81 -12.59 -3.42 8.09
N THR A 82 -13.41 -2.54 7.48
CA THR A 82 -14.87 -2.59 7.63
C THR A 82 -15.51 -3.55 6.62
N LEU A 83 -15.00 -3.57 5.39
CA LEU A 83 -15.59 -4.41 4.32
C LEU A 83 -15.34 -5.89 4.53
N LYS A 84 -14.18 -6.29 5.04
CA LYS A 84 -13.78 -7.70 5.18
C LYS A 84 -14.78 -8.55 5.97
N PRO A 85 -15.19 -8.19 7.22
CA PRO A 85 -16.15 -9.00 7.97
C PRO A 85 -17.53 -9.07 7.28
N ILE A 86 -17.95 -8.03 6.58
CA ILE A 86 -19.21 -8.03 5.82
C ILE A 86 -19.10 -8.95 4.61
N TYR A 87 -17.98 -8.87 3.88
CA TYR A 87 -17.70 -9.72 2.73
C TYR A 87 -17.64 -11.21 3.11
N ASP A 88 -16.95 -11.55 4.19
CA ASP A 88 -16.80 -12.94 4.63
C ASP A 88 -18.14 -13.54 5.10
N ALA A 89 -18.99 -12.74 5.77
CA ALA A 89 -20.26 -13.21 6.30
C ALA A 89 -21.40 -13.22 5.25
N PHE A 90 -21.43 -12.25 4.33
CA PHE A 90 -22.59 -11.99 3.46
C PHE A 90 -22.24 -11.81 1.98
N GLY A 91 -20.97 -11.63 1.64
CA GLY A 91 -20.53 -11.17 0.33
C GLY A 91 -20.87 -9.69 0.08
N ILE A 92 -20.24 -9.11 -0.93
CA ILE A 92 -20.50 -7.72 -1.36
C ILE A 92 -20.61 -7.68 -2.89
N LYS A 93 -21.69 -7.08 -3.40
CA LYS A 93 -21.91 -6.91 -4.85
C LYS A 93 -21.46 -5.56 -5.38
N LYS A 94 -21.60 -4.52 -4.57
CA LYS A 94 -21.27 -3.13 -4.94
C LYS A 94 -20.94 -2.33 -3.70
N VAL A 95 -19.90 -1.51 -3.80
CA VAL A 95 -19.55 -0.47 -2.83
C VAL A 95 -19.60 0.87 -3.56
N VAL A 96 -20.21 1.87 -2.95
CA VAL A 96 -20.12 3.26 -3.38
C VAL A 96 -19.48 3.99 -2.21
N VAL A 97 -18.34 4.62 -2.45
CA VAL A 97 -17.53 5.24 -1.40
C VAL A 97 -17.17 6.66 -1.80
N THR A 98 -17.15 7.55 -0.81
CA THR A 98 -16.62 8.91 -0.93
C THR A 98 -15.65 9.11 0.22
N THR A 99 -14.47 9.64 -0.09
CA THR A 99 -13.38 9.78 0.88
C THR A 99 -13.12 11.26 1.15
N MET A 100 -12.86 11.58 2.40
CA MET A 100 -12.39 12.90 2.84
C MET A 100 -11.03 12.68 3.50
N GLN A 101 -9.96 13.00 2.78
CA GLN A 101 -8.61 12.62 3.16
C GLN A 101 -7.87 13.80 3.80
N ALA A 102 -7.08 13.50 4.83
CA ALA A 102 -6.26 14.51 5.50
C ALA A 102 -5.07 14.94 4.63
N LEU A 103 -4.66 16.20 4.80
CA LEU A 103 -3.53 16.81 4.08
C LEU A 103 -2.21 16.05 4.24
N SER A 104 -2.02 15.41 5.40
CA SER A 104 -0.82 14.62 5.69
C SER A 104 -0.61 13.45 4.71
N GLY A 105 -1.67 12.99 4.03
CA GLY A 105 -1.57 11.96 2.99
C GLY A 105 -0.73 12.37 1.77
N ALA A 106 -0.64 13.68 1.50
CA ALA A 106 0.22 14.22 0.44
C ALA A 106 1.66 14.49 0.91
N GLY A 107 1.96 14.24 2.20
CA GLY A 107 3.22 14.62 2.84
C GLY A 107 3.23 16.07 3.33
N ILE A 108 4.25 16.42 4.12
CA ILE A 108 4.34 17.69 4.86
C ILE A 108 4.30 18.94 3.97
N HIS A 109 4.73 18.82 2.71
CA HIS A 109 4.73 19.91 1.73
C HIS A 109 3.84 19.61 0.51
N GLY A 110 2.98 18.59 0.59
CA GLY A 110 2.23 18.09 -0.56
C GLY A 110 1.07 18.99 -1.02
N VAL A 111 0.44 19.72 -0.10
CA VAL A 111 -0.67 20.63 -0.41
C VAL A 111 -0.38 22.00 0.20
N PRO A 112 -0.12 23.05 -0.62
CA PRO A 112 0.04 24.39 -0.09
C PRO A 112 -1.27 24.90 0.52
N SER A 113 -1.16 25.63 1.64
CA SER A 113 -2.32 26.14 2.39
C SER A 113 -3.30 26.95 1.53
N MET A 114 -2.77 27.72 0.57
CA MET A 114 -3.56 28.51 -0.38
C MET A 114 -4.55 27.70 -1.23
N TYR A 115 -4.32 26.39 -1.41
CA TYR A 115 -5.21 25.53 -2.18
C TYR A 115 -6.34 24.90 -1.35
N ILE A 116 -6.26 24.90 -0.01
CA ILE A 116 -7.17 24.12 0.84
C ILE A 116 -7.89 24.93 1.92
N ILE A 117 -7.38 26.10 2.32
CA ILE A 117 -8.11 26.96 3.25
C ILE A 117 -9.44 27.36 2.63
N ASP A 118 -10.54 27.10 3.36
CA ASP A 118 -11.92 27.33 2.91
C ASP A 118 -12.25 26.70 1.55
N ASN A 119 -11.61 25.56 1.24
CA ASN A 119 -11.76 24.88 -0.04
C ASN A 119 -11.80 23.35 0.10
N LEU A 120 -12.29 22.69 -0.94
CA LEU A 120 -12.22 21.24 -1.13
C LEU A 120 -11.52 20.94 -2.44
N LEU A 121 -10.59 19.98 -2.43
CA LEU A 121 -9.96 19.46 -3.63
C LEU A 121 -10.67 18.17 -4.02
N PRO A 122 -11.49 18.16 -5.08
CA PRO A 122 -12.34 17.01 -5.41
C PRO A 122 -11.61 15.91 -6.18
N ASN A 123 -10.28 15.99 -6.29
CA ASN A 123 -9.49 15.00 -7.01
C ASN A 123 -8.12 14.79 -6.35
N ILE A 124 -7.76 13.53 -6.16
CA ILE A 124 -6.43 13.09 -5.76
C ILE A 124 -5.97 12.08 -6.81
N HIS A 125 -4.91 12.43 -7.54
CA HIS A 125 -4.48 11.67 -8.72
C HIS A 125 -4.16 10.19 -8.39
N GLY A 126 -4.80 9.28 -9.11
CA GLY A 126 -4.60 7.83 -8.99
C GLY A 126 -5.13 7.21 -7.70
N GLU A 127 -5.78 7.97 -6.82
CA GLU A 127 -6.30 7.46 -5.56
C GLU A 127 -7.52 6.55 -5.78
N GLU A 128 -8.45 6.97 -6.65
CA GLU A 128 -9.67 6.22 -6.96
C GLU A 128 -9.35 4.82 -7.53
N GLU A 129 -8.39 4.74 -8.45
CA GLU A 129 -7.95 3.47 -9.05
C GLU A 129 -7.32 2.52 -8.01
N LYS A 130 -6.51 3.07 -7.08
CA LYS A 130 -5.93 2.28 -5.98
C LYS A 130 -7.02 1.77 -5.05
N VAL A 131 -7.96 2.64 -4.66
CA VAL A 131 -9.09 2.29 -3.78
C VAL A 131 -10.03 1.28 -4.42
N GLU A 132 -10.15 1.28 -5.75
CA GLU A 132 -10.94 0.27 -6.44
C GLU A 132 -10.21 -1.09 -6.50
N ASN A 133 -8.90 -1.09 -6.78
CA ASN A 133 -8.19 -2.31 -7.14
C ASN A 133 -7.47 -2.99 -5.98
N GLU A 134 -6.85 -2.25 -5.07
CA GLU A 134 -6.10 -2.83 -3.96
C GLU A 134 -6.98 -3.70 -3.04
N PRO A 135 -8.23 -3.31 -2.68
CA PRO A 135 -9.14 -4.17 -1.92
C PRO A 135 -9.47 -5.50 -2.60
N LYS A 136 -9.46 -5.58 -3.94
CA LYS A 136 -9.75 -6.82 -4.67
C LYS A 136 -8.63 -7.87 -4.54
N LYS A 137 -7.43 -7.43 -4.15
CA LYS A 137 -6.27 -8.30 -3.91
C LYS A 137 -6.18 -8.76 -2.45
N MET A 138 -6.84 -8.05 -1.53
CA MET A 138 -6.80 -8.32 -0.09
C MET A 138 -7.96 -9.21 0.35
#